data_AF-A0AAV1JS91-F1
#
_entry.id   AF-A0AAV1JS91-F1
#
_cell.length_a   1.000
_cell.length_b   1.000
_cell.length_c   1.000
_cell.angle_alpha   90.00
_cell.angle_beta   90.00
_cell.angle_gamma   90.00
#
_symmetry.space_group_name_H-M   'P 1'
#
loop_
_entity.id
_entity.type
_entity.pdbx_description
1 polymer ?
#
loop_
_entity_poly.entity_id
_entity_poly.type
_entity_poly.pdbx_seq_one_letter_code
_entity_poly.pdbx_strand_id
1 'polypeptide(L)'
;MGMISRVRGRIRSDSFSKIQMKSEDKIANIVWLISLVLLLPYWAPRGLLVALGGAWLMAAYTCFIVPVLISANYKYPARWYPAVVKLARKIIRRLREPITRVLYILKTAYSPIDRAERLFLQLNNLSTMISQLLIFTACDRLLVSSGRLTCLYSLMFYNVITYSVNYIREICTKENWTPYVNVTRHSQVKHLAMSATKIVLEWTKAVTFIVTMTFILLTLGLEQGLEHFKPTLLYTIITGTYYLLTEKTFLELWPVALTALKIERLEGMDALYCGVWARCVTTLIALPLVPALAWGERWRLALLIAYVCVYMHGRHRLGEALVKLNEACDSLAQFRRATVEELSTLEDVCAVCLGIMKSARVTPCAHFFHADCLRRCLAASDRCPICVRPYVFC
;
A
#
# COMPACT_ATOMS: atom_id res chain seq x y z
N MET A 1 -6.86 -32.79 79.35
CA MET A 1 -5.77 -32.96 78.34
C MET A 1 -5.97 -32.11 77.07
N GLY A 2 -6.47 -30.86 77.16
CA GLY A 2 -6.87 -30.06 75.98
C GLY A 2 -6.18 -28.70 75.78
N MET A 3 -5.30 -28.26 76.69
CA MET A 3 -4.67 -26.92 76.62
C MET A 3 -3.22 -26.91 76.13
N ILE A 4 -2.50 -28.04 76.24
CA ILE A 4 -1.08 -28.12 75.83
C ILE A 4 -0.93 -28.32 74.29
N SER A 5 -1.94 -28.87 73.62
CA SER A 5 -1.93 -29.04 72.15
C SER A 5 -2.14 -27.73 71.37
N ARG A 6 -2.91 -26.77 71.91
CA ARG A 6 -3.17 -25.48 71.23
C ARG A 6 -1.99 -24.52 71.26
N VAL A 7 -1.20 -24.51 72.34
CA VAL A 7 -0.03 -23.61 72.43
C VAL A 7 1.11 -24.10 71.53
N ARG A 8 1.32 -25.43 71.44
CA ARG A 8 2.35 -26.02 70.59
C ARG A 8 2.04 -25.88 69.10
N GLY A 9 0.75 -25.84 68.71
CA GLY A 9 0.33 -25.54 67.33
C GLY A 9 0.60 -24.10 66.92
N ARG A 10 0.32 -23.14 67.81
CA ARG A 10 0.47 -21.69 67.51
C ARG A 10 1.95 -21.24 67.46
N ILE A 11 2.82 -21.81 68.29
CA ILE A 11 4.28 -21.54 68.23
C ILE A 11 4.91 -22.20 66.99
N ARG A 12 4.40 -23.36 66.56
CA ARG A 12 4.88 -24.03 65.33
C ARG A 12 4.39 -23.34 64.07
N SER A 13 3.18 -22.79 64.04
CA SER A 13 2.66 -22.03 62.88
C SER A 13 3.34 -20.66 62.73
N ASP A 14 3.63 -19.96 63.82
CA ASP A 14 4.31 -18.65 63.75
C ASP A 14 5.81 -18.78 63.43
N SER A 15 6.46 -19.86 63.89
CA SER A 15 7.84 -20.12 63.49
C SER A 15 7.94 -20.62 62.04
N PHE A 16 7.06 -21.51 61.59
CA PHE A 16 7.02 -21.95 60.18
C PHE A 16 6.68 -20.80 59.22
N SER A 17 5.68 -19.96 59.53
CA SER A 17 5.30 -18.85 58.67
C SER A 17 6.42 -17.80 58.55
N LYS A 18 7.11 -17.51 59.66
CA LYS A 18 8.23 -16.54 59.67
C LYS A 18 9.49 -17.09 59.00
N ILE A 19 9.73 -18.40 59.07
CA ILE A 19 10.82 -19.07 58.32
C ILE A 19 10.49 -19.13 56.82
N GLN A 20 9.25 -19.46 56.46
CA GLN A 20 8.80 -19.56 55.07
C GLN A 20 8.84 -18.19 54.37
N MET A 21 8.34 -17.12 55.03
CA MET A 21 8.38 -15.75 54.50
C MET A 21 9.83 -15.24 54.33
N LYS A 22 10.73 -15.53 55.29
CA LYS A 22 12.15 -15.17 55.17
C LYS A 22 12.89 -15.97 54.09
N SER A 23 12.43 -17.19 53.78
CA SER A 23 12.99 -18.01 52.69
C SER A 23 12.51 -17.50 51.32
N GLU A 24 11.25 -17.10 51.21
CA GLU A 24 10.66 -16.54 49.99
C GLU A 24 11.30 -15.19 49.63
N ASP A 25 11.56 -14.33 50.63
CA ASP A 25 12.26 -13.06 50.41
C ASP A 25 13.71 -13.26 49.92
N LYS A 26 14.40 -14.29 50.44
CA LYS A 26 15.74 -14.66 49.97
C LYS A 26 15.70 -15.22 48.55
N ILE A 27 14.72 -16.05 48.23
CA ILE A 27 14.54 -16.61 46.88
C ILE A 27 14.22 -15.48 45.89
N ALA A 28 13.36 -14.53 46.25
CA ALA A 28 13.04 -13.37 45.42
C ALA A 28 14.27 -12.49 45.17
N ASN A 29 15.09 -12.25 46.20
CA ASN A 29 16.34 -11.50 46.05
C ASN A 29 17.35 -12.24 45.16
N ILE A 30 17.46 -13.58 45.27
CA ILE A 30 18.33 -14.38 44.40
C ILE A 30 17.85 -14.33 42.94
N VAL A 31 16.55 -14.45 42.70
CA VAL A 31 15.97 -14.36 41.35
C VAL A 31 16.20 -12.97 40.73
N TRP A 32 16.10 -11.92 41.54
CA TRP A 32 16.38 -10.55 41.10
C TRP A 32 17.87 -10.37 40.77
N LEU A 33 18.77 -10.89 41.60
CA LEU A 33 20.22 -10.81 41.38
C LEU A 33 20.63 -11.60 40.12
N ILE A 34 20.06 -12.78 39.90
CA ILE A 34 20.26 -13.59 38.69
C ILE A 34 19.75 -12.85 37.45
N SER A 35 18.58 -12.20 37.54
CA SER A 35 18.02 -11.41 36.44
C SER A 35 18.90 -10.21 36.08
N LEU A 36 19.53 -9.57 37.07
CA LEU A 36 20.42 -8.43 36.88
C LEU A 36 21.77 -8.86 36.31
N VAL A 37 22.33 -9.99 36.76
CA VAL A 37 23.56 -10.59 36.21
C VAL A 37 23.36 -11.06 34.76
N LEU A 38 22.19 -11.58 34.41
CA LEU A 38 21.87 -12.01 33.04
C LEU A 38 21.61 -10.83 32.08
N LEU A 39 21.31 -9.63 32.58
CA LEU A 39 21.18 -8.41 31.77
C LEU A 39 22.51 -7.64 31.59
N LEU A 40 23.55 -8.02 32.34
CA LEU A 40 24.89 -7.44 32.29
C LEU A 40 25.54 -7.45 30.87
N PRO A 41 25.31 -8.45 29.99
CA PRO A 41 25.81 -8.44 28.61
C PRO A 41 25.22 -7.31 27.75
N TYR A 42 24.04 -6.77 28.08
CA TYR A 42 23.47 -5.63 27.35
C TYR A 42 24.13 -4.29 27.68
N TRP A 43 24.84 -4.23 28.82
CA TRP A 43 25.48 -3.02 29.34
C TRP A 43 26.99 -3.01 29.08
N ALA A 44 27.56 -4.13 28.61
CA ALA A 44 28.96 -4.20 28.23
C ALA A 44 29.23 -3.42 26.92
N PRO A 45 30.38 -2.72 26.81
CA PRO A 45 30.72 -1.96 25.61
C PRO A 45 30.83 -2.88 24.38
N ARG A 46 30.27 -2.40 23.25
CA ARG A 46 30.02 -3.14 22.00
C ARG A 46 31.22 -3.95 21.46
N GLY A 47 32.45 -3.62 21.83
CA GLY A 47 33.67 -4.29 21.36
C GLY A 47 33.86 -5.72 21.86
N LEU A 48 33.41 -6.07 23.07
CA LEU A 48 33.63 -7.41 23.64
C LEU A 48 32.63 -8.45 23.11
N LEU A 49 31.43 -8.00 22.73
CA LEU A 49 30.31 -8.85 22.31
C LEU A 49 30.41 -9.29 20.84
N VAL A 50 31.10 -8.52 20.00
CA VAL A 50 31.35 -8.90 18.60
C VAL A 50 32.37 -10.04 18.50
N ALA A 51 33.31 -10.12 19.46
CA ALA A 51 34.37 -11.14 19.48
C ALA A 51 33.90 -12.55 19.89
N LEU A 52 32.78 -12.67 20.61
CA LEU A 52 32.27 -13.93 21.15
C LEU A 52 31.11 -14.56 20.33
N GLY A 53 30.83 -14.03 19.14
CA GLY A 53 29.98 -14.70 18.16
C GLY A 53 28.65 -14.00 17.85
N GLY A 54 28.69 -12.80 17.29
CA GLY A 54 27.68 -12.29 16.33
C GLY A 54 26.23 -12.10 16.80
N ALA A 55 25.46 -11.39 15.96
CA ALA A 55 24.06 -11.02 16.21
C ALA A 55 23.10 -12.21 16.47
N TRP A 56 23.47 -13.41 16.03
CA TRP A 56 22.68 -14.64 16.17
C TRP A 56 22.64 -15.19 17.60
N LEU A 57 23.75 -15.08 18.35
CA LEU A 57 23.81 -15.53 19.74
C LEU A 57 23.03 -14.58 20.65
N MET A 58 23.05 -13.28 20.34
CA MET A 58 22.17 -12.29 20.98
C MET A 58 20.70 -12.54 20.65
N ALA A 59 20.37 -12.83 19.39
CA ALA A 59 19.00 -13.15 18.99
C ALA A 59 18.50 -14.44 19.67
N ALA A 60 19.31 -15.50 19.70
CA ALA A 60 18.99 -16.75 20.40
C ALA A 60 18.87 -16.54 21.92
N TYR A 61 19.76 -15.77 22.52
CA TYR A 61 19.70 -15.39 23.94
C TYR A 61 18.43 -14.60 24.25
N THR A 62 18.05 -13.62 23.42
CA THR A 62 16.78 -12.90 23.58
C THR A 62 15.56 -13.78 23.40
N CYS A 63 15.55 -14.68 22.42
CA CYS A 63 14.40 -15.52 22.14
C CYS A 63 14.21 -16.64 23.17
N PHE A 64 15.27 -17.14 23.82
CA PHE A 64 15.16 -18.18 24.85
C PHE A 64 15.05 -17.60 26.26
N ILE A 65 15.86 -16.61 26.62
CA ILE A 65 15.96 -16.14 28.01
C ILE A 65 14.84 -15.14 28.35
N VAL A 66 14.41 -14.30 27.41
CA VAL A 66 13.35 -13.30 27.69
C VAL A 66 12.00 -13.97 27.99
N PRO A 67 11.54 -14.98 27.24
CA PRO A 67 10.30 -15.69 27.58
C PRO A 67 10.39 -16.48 28.89
N VAL A 68 11.56 -17.06 29.22
CA VAL A 68 11.79 -17.79 30.48
C VAL A 68 11.85 -16.84 31.68
N LEU A 69 12.44 -15.64 31.52
CA LEU A 69 12.41 -14.58 32.54
C LEU A 69 10.99 -14.05 32.76
N ILE A 70 10.22 -13.84 31.68
CA ILE A 70 8.83 -13.40 31.77
C ILE A 70 7.96 -14.47 32.45
N SER A 71 8.16 -15.75 32.13
CA SER A 71 7.40 -16.85 32.74
C SER A 71 7.80 -17.09 34.21
N ALA A 72 9.09 -17.01 34.55
CA ALA A 72 9.58 -17.13 35.92
C ALA A 72 9.10 -15.97 36.82
N ASN A 73 9.05 -14.76 36.28
CA ASN A 73 8.60 -13.56 36.99
C ASN A 73 7.06 -13.44 37.08
N TYR A 74 6.29 -14.21 36.28
CA TYR A 74 4.82 -14.23 36.36
C TYR A 74 4.30 -14.93 37.62
N LYS A 75 5.08 -15.86 38.19
CA LYS A 75 4.68 -16.65 39.37
C LYS A 75 4.80 -15.86 40.69
N TYR A 76 5.52 -14.74 40.69
CA TYR A 76 5.67 -13.85 41.86
C TYR A 76 5.45 -12.39 41.45
N PRO A 77 4.21 -11.86 41.52
CA PRO A 77 3.94 -10.47 41.19
C PRO A 77 4.70 -9.57 42.16
N ALA A 78 5.73 -8.89 41.66
CA ALA A 78 6.53 -8.02 42.49
C ALA A 78 5.67 -6.85 42.99
N ARG A 79 5.62 -6.66 44.33
CA ARG A 79 4.77 -5.67 45.03
C ARG A 79 4.86 -4.23 44.50
N TRP A 80 5.92 -3.88 43.78
CA TRP A 80 6.17 -2.56 43.20
C TRP A 80 5.50 -2.35 41.83
N TYR A 81 5.07 -3.39 41.11
CA TYR A 81 4.40 -3.27 39.81
C TYR A 81 3.14 -2.38 39.85
N PRO A 82 2.18 -2.57 40.77
CA PRO A 82 1.02 -1.68 40.85
C PRO A 82 1.40 -0.23 41.24
N ALA A 83 2.51 -0.03 41.96
CA ALA A 83 3.01 1.31 42.29
C ALA A 83 3.64 2.00 41.07
N VAL A 84 4.44 1.27 40.27
CA VAL A 84 5.01 1.77 39.01
C VAL A 84 3.93 2.08 37.98
N VAL A 85 2.91 1.22 37.84
CA VAL A 85 1.78 1.48 36.93
C VAL A 85 0.95 2.69 37.38
N LYS A 86 0.83 2.95 38.69
CA LYS A 86 0.19 4.18 39.22
C LYS A 86 1.06 5.41 38.94
N LEU A 87 2.37 5.33 39.13
CA LEU A 87 3.31 6.42 38.85
C LEU A 87 3.36 6.75 37.35
N ALA A 88 3.44 5.74 36.49
CA ALA A 88 3.38 5.88 35.04
C ALA A 88 2.08 6.54 34.59
N ARG A 89 0.92 6.10 35.11
CA ARG A 89 -0.37 6.77 34.82
C ARG A 89 -0.40 8.23 35.27
N LYS A 90 0.22 8.55 36.41
CA LYS A 90 0.30 9.94 36.93
C LYS A 90 1.21 10.80 36.05
N ILE A 91 2.33 10.26 35.59
CA ILE A 91 3.28 10.90 34.67
C ILE A 91 2.61 11.12 33.30
N ILE A 92 1.95 10.11 32.75
CA ILE A 92 1.19 10.20 31.48
C ILE A 92 0.12 11.28 31.56
N ARG A 93 -0.65 11.34 32.67
CA ARG A 93 -1.67 12.38 32.86
C ARG A 93 -1.07 13.79 32.94
N ARG A 94 0.08 13.96 33.63
CA ARG A 94 0.78 15.25 33.72
C ARG A 94 1.40 15.68 32.39
N LEU A 95 1.92 14.74 31.62
CA LEU A 95 2.56 15.02 30.33
C LEU A 95 1.54 15.18 29.19
N ARG A 96 0.29 14.71 29.34
CA ARG A 96 -0.74 14.84 28.31
C ARG A 96 -0.98 16.29 27.90
N GLU A 97 -1.15 17.18 28.87
CA GLU A 97 -1.39 18.63 28.70
C GLU A 97 -0.27 19.38 27.95
N PRO A 98 1.02 19.26 28.32
CA PRO A 98 2.10 19.88 27.56
C PRO A 98 2.30 19.22 26.19
N ILE A 99 2.13 17.89 26.09
CA ILE A 99 2.24 17.19 24.79
C ILE A 99 1.15 17.66 23.83
N THR A 100 -0.11 17.81 24.26
CA THR A 100 -1.19 18.31 23.38
C THR A 100 -0.94 19.75 22.94
N ARG A 101 -0.42 20.61 23.82
CA ARG A 101 -0.02 21.98 23.45
C ARG A 101 1.13 22.01 22.45
N VAL A 102 2.17 21.21 22.66
CA VAL A 102 3.30 21.10 21.72
C VAL A 102 2.83 20.55 20.37
N LEU A 103 1.99 19.52 20.36
CA LEU A 103 1.41 18.96 19.14
C LEU A 103 0.52 19.98 18.41
N TYR A 104 -0.22 20.81 19.15
CA TYR A 104 -1.02 21.88 18.56
C TYR A 104 -0.15 22.93 17.88
N ILE A 105 0.91 23.41 18.55
CA ILE A 105 1.87 24.36 17.99
C ILE A 105 2.55 23.76 16.76
N LEU A 106 2.98 22.50 16.84
CA LEU A 106 3.59 21.78 15.72
C LEU A 106 2.63 21.66 14.53
N LYS A 107 1.35 21.36 14.79
CA LYS A 107 0.31 21.28 13.75
C LYS A 107 0.08 22.64 13.08
N THR A 108 0.06 23.72 13.86
CA THR A 108 -0.07 25.09 13.32
C THR A 108 1.14 25.47 12.48
N ALA A 109 2.36 25.16 12.97
CA ALA A 109 3.60 25.41 12.23
C ALA A 109 3.71 24.57 10.94
N TYR A 110 3.15 23.35 10.93
CA TYR A 110 3.12 22.48 9.76
C TYR A 110 2.00 22.83 8.77
N SER A 111 0.99 23.59 9.17
CA SER A 111 -0.16 23.96 8.31
C SER A 111 0.21 24.65 6.98
N PRO A 112 1.17 25.60 6.90
CA PRO A 112 1.58 26.17 5.62
C PRO A 112 2.29 25.14 4.72
N ILE A 113 3.06 24.23 5.31
CA ILE A 113 3.77 23.16 4.58
C ILE A 113 2.74 22.19 3.99
N ASP A 114 1.77 21.75 4.79
CA ASP A 114 0.67 20.87 4.36
C ASP A 114 -0.17 21.49 3.23
N ARG A 115 -0.32 22.82 3.22
CA ARG A 115 -0.95 23.54 2.09
C ARG A 115 -0.06 23.52 0.84
N ALA A 116 1.23 23.79 0.98
CA ALA A 116 2.18 23.75 -0.14
C ALA A 116 2.29 22.34 -0.73
N GLU A 117 2.32 21.31 0.12
CA GLU A 117 2.28 19.89 -0.22
C GLU A 117 1.05 19.55 -1.07
N ARG A 118 -0.14 20.00 -0.64
CA ARG A 118 -1.37 19.81 -1.41
C ARG A 118 -1.37 20.54 -2.74
N LEU A 119 -0.89 21.78 -2.79
CA LEU A 119 -0.74 22.55 -4.04
C LEU A 119 0.23 21.86 -5.01
N PHE A 120 1.35 21.34 -4.49
CA PHE A 120 2.31 20.58 -5.29
C PHE A 120 1.68 19.32 -5.88
N LEU A 121 0.89 18.58 -5.09
CA LEU A 121 0.20 17.38 -5.56
C LEU A 121 -0.96 17.70 -6.53
N GLN A 122 -1.61 18.87 -6.42
CA GLN A 122 -2.61 19.32 -7.38
C GLN A 122 -2.02 19.52 -8.79
N LEU A 123 -0.74 19.90 -8.87
CA LEU A 123 0.03 19.91 -10.12
C LEU A 123 0.43 18.48 -10.50
N ASN A 124 -0.56 17.64 -10.82
CA ASN A 124 -0.40 16.20 -11.03
C ASN A 124 0.79 15.87 -11.96
N ASN A 125 0.85 16.47 -13.15
CA ASN A 125 1.91 16.22 -14.14
C ASN A 125 3.30 16.61 -13.64
N LEU A 126 3.43 17.75 -12.95
CA LEU A 126 4.71 18.19 -12.41
C LEU A 126 5.15 17.28 -11.27
N SER A 127 4.23 16.94 -10.37
CA SER A 127 4.49 16.07 -9.23
C SER A 127 4.92 14.65 -9.66
N THR A 128 4.30 14.09 -10.71
CA THR A 128 4.64 12.77 -11.24
C THR A 128 6.00 12.81 -11.93
N MET A 129 6.26 13.81 -12.78
CA MET A 129 7.55 13.98 -13.44
C MET A 129 8.71 14.10 -12.45
N ILE A 130 8.56 14.94 -11.42
CA ILE A 130 9.60 15.10 -10.38
C ILE A 130 9.81 13.78 -9.62
N SER A 131 8.74 13.05 -9.32
CA SER A 131 8.84 11.76 -8.62
C SER A 131 9.53 10.69 -9.46
N GLN A 132 9.19 10.61 -10.76
CA GLN A 132 9.85 9.73 -11.72
C GLN A 132 11.33 10.06 -11.83
N LEU A 133 11.68 11.34 -11.96
CA LEU A 133 13.07 11.78 -12.01
C LEU A 133 13.85 11.40 -10.74
N LEU A 134 13.26 11.58 -9.55
CA LEU A 134 13.89 11.24 -8.28
C LEU A 134 14.15 9.73 -8.16
N ILE A 135 13.16 8.89 -8.48
CA ILE A 135 13.31 7.43 -8.42
C ILE A 135 14.31 6.94 -9.48
N PHE A 136 14.26 7.47 -10.69
CA PHE A 136 15.17 7.06 -11.77
C PHE A 136 16.60 7.48 -11.45
N THR A 137 16.78 8.68 -10.89
CA THR A 137 18.09 9.14 -10.41
C THR A 137 18.61 8.25 -9.28
N ALA A 138 17.74 7.80 -8.37
CA ALA A 138 18.14 6.86 -7.32
C ALA A 138 18.54 5.50 -7.86
N CYS A 139 17.75 4.93 -8.78
CA CYS A 139 18.05 3.67 -9.44
C CYS A 139 19.37 3.75 -10.22
N ASP A 140 19.59 4.81 -10.97
CA ASP A 140 20.84 5.04 -11.70
C ASP A 140 22.03 5.04 -10.74
N ARG A 141 21.92 5.84 -9.68
CA ARG A 141 22.95 6.00 -8.67
C ARG A 141 23.27 4.74 -7.87
N LEU A 142 22.31 3.84 -7.69
CA LEU A 142 22.50 2.59 -6.93
C LEU A 142 22.90 1.40 -7.81
N LEU A 143 22.34 1.30 -9.02
CA LEU A 143 22.39 0.09 -9.84
C LEU A 143 23.29 0.23 -11.08
N VAL A 144 23.68 1.45 -11.44
CA VAL A 144 24.52 1.74 -12.60
C VAL A 144 25.80 2.44 -12.14
N SER A 145 26.96 1.89 -12.48
CA SER A 145 28.25 2.36 -11.98
C SER A 145 28.89 3.47 -12.82
N SER A 146 28.42 3.73 -14.06
CA SER A 146 29.25 4.45 -15.05
C SER A 146 28.52 5.43 -15.99
N GLY A 147 27.25 5.80 -15.75
CA GLY A 147 26.51 6.73 -16.61
C GLY A 147 26.17 8.06 -15.94
N ARG A 148 26.41 9.21 -16.60
CA ARG A 148 26.03 10.54 -16.07
C ARG A 148 24.61 11.00 -16.44
N LEU A 149 23.94 10.34 -17.41
CA LEU A 149 22.67 10.80 -17.99
C LEU A 149 21.68 9.66 -18.39
N THR A 150 21.92 8.43 -17.94
CA THR A 150 21.12 7.22 -18.24
C THR A 150 19.64 7.34 -17.84
N CYS A 151 19.34 8.07 -16.76
CA CYS A 151 17.98 8.26 -16.26
C CYS A 151 17.11 9.06 -17.25
N LEU A 152 17.67 10.11 -17.86
CA LEU A 152 16.97 10.95 -18.85
C LEU A 152 16.71 10.18 -20.14
N TYR A 153 17.66 9.37 -20.59
CA TYR A 153 17.47 8.48 -21.74
C TYR A 153 16.38 7.44 -21.48
N SER A 154 16.36 6.84 -20.28
CA SER A 154 15.32 5.89 -19.89
C SER A 154 13.95 6.54 -19.86
N LEU A 155 13.86 7.77 -19.34
CA LEU A 155 12.61 8.54 -19.30
C LEU A 155 12.14 8.93 -20.71
N MET A 156 13.04 9.37 -21.58
CA MET A 156 12.73 9.67 -22.99
C MET A 156 12.20 8.43 -23.71
N PHE A 157 12.86 7.29 -23.52
CA PHE A 157 12.45 6.01 -24.09
C PHE A 157 11.04 5.61 -23.64
N TYR A 158 10.73 5.68 -22.34
CA TYR A 158 9.40 5.37 -21.84
C TYR A 158 8.32 6.36 -22.30
N ASN A 159 8.66 7.64 -22.44
CA ASN A 159 7.74 8.64 -23.01
C ASN A 159 7.38 8.32 -24.46
N VAL A 160 8.36 7.92 -25.28
CA VAL A 160 8.09 7.51 -26.67
C VAL A 160 7.21 6.26 -26.71
N ILE A 161 7.44 5.27 -25.85
CA ILE A 161 6.54 4.11 -25.72
C ILE A 161 5.13 4.55 -25.35
N THR A 162 4.99 5.47 -24.41
CA THR A 162 3.68 5.98 -23.96
C THR A 162 2.96 6.68 -25.10
N TYR A 163 3.68 7.49 -25.89
CA TYR A 163 3.15 8.17 -27.06
C TYR A 163 2.63 7.15 -28.09
N SER A 164 3.41 6.11 -28.40
CA SER A 164 2.99 5.03 -29.28
C SER A 164 1.74 4.29 -28.78
N VAL A 165 1.67 3.98 -27.48
CA VAL A 165 0.48 3.35 -26.87
C VAL A 165 -0.73 4.27 -26.95
N ASN A 166 -0.56 5.56 -26.68
CA ASN A 166 -1.65 6.52 -26.76
C ASN A 166 -2.17 6.70 -28.20
N TYR A 167 -1.26 6.69 -29.18
CA TYR A 167 -1.62 6.72 -30.60
C TYR A 167 -2.44 5.48 -31.00
N ILE A 168 -2.01 4.27 -30.60
CA ILE A 168 -2.78 3.04 -30.80
C ILE A 168 -4.16 3.14 -30.14
N ARG A 169 -4.21 3.62 -28.89
CA ARG A 169 -5.48 3.83 -28.17
C ARG A 169 -6.40 4.79 -28.92
N GLU A 170 -5.87 5.87 -29.46
CA GLU A 170 -6.63 6.85 -30.24
C GLU A 170 -7.23 6.23 -31.50
N ILE A 171 -6.45 5.44 -32.25
CA ILE A 171 -6.94 4.68 -33.41
C ILE A 171 -8.05 3.71 -33.00
N CYS A 172 -7.85 2.96 -31.91
CA CYS A 172 -8.85 2.00 -31.45
C CYS A 172 -10.17 2.66 -31.01
N THR A 173 -10.11 3.86 -30.41
CA THR A 173 -11.28 4.52 -29.78
C THR A 173 -12.03 5.48 -30.69
N LYS A 174 -11.34 6.20 -31.59
CA LYS A 174 -11.97 7.20 -32.46
C LYS A 174 -12.55 6.61 -33.74
N GLU A 175 -12.07 5.45 -34.18
CA GLU A 175 -12.49 4.86 -35.45
C GLU A 175 -13.76 4.01 -35.27
N ASN A 176 -14.80 4.31 -36.05
CA ASN A 176 -15.98 3.44 -36.13
C ASN A 176 -15.61 2.17 -36.92
N TRP A 177 -15.33 1.08 -36.22
CA TRP A 177 -15.05 -0.25 -36.79
C TRP A 177 -16.27 -0.93 -37.43
N THR A 178 -17.36 -0.18 -37.66
CA THR A 178 -18.56 -0.72 -38.27
C THR A 178 -18.27 -1.09 -39.73
N PRO A 179 -18.54 -2.35 -40.15
CA PRO A 179 -18.30 -2.80 -41.53
C PRO A 179 -19.30 -2.22 -42.55
N TYR A 180 -20.07 -1.21 -42.14
CA TYR A 180 -21.10 -0.56 -42.94
C TYR A 180 -20.64 0.86 -43.25
N VAL A 181 -20.61 1.19 -44.55
CA VAL A 181 -20.32 2.54 -45.04
C VAL A 181 -21.60 3.04 -45.68
N ASN A 182 -22.19 4.10 -45.11
CA ASN A 182 -23.40 4.71 -45.66
C ASN A 182 -23.05 5.47 -46.93
N VAL A 183 -23.32 4.88 -48.09
CA VAL A 183 -23.16 5.52 -49.41
C VAL A 183 -24.30 6.51 -49.69
N THR A 184 -25.47 6.28 -49.08
CA THR A 184 -26.63 7.19 -49.13
C THR A 184 -27.28 7.30 -47.75
N ARG A 185 -28.12 8.33 -47.51
CA ARG A 185 -28.80 8.56 -46.21
C ARG A 185 -29.64 7.38 -45.70
N HIS A 186 -29.97 6.41 -46.56
CA HIS A 186 -30.88 5.31 -46.22
C HIS A 186 -30.37 3.90 -46.58
N SER A 187 -29.16 3.72 -47.14
CA SER A 187 -28.66 2.38 -47.52
C SER A 187 -27.43 1.93 -46.72
N GLN A 188 -27.60 0.82 -46.00
CA GLN A 188 -26.56 0.09 -45.26
C GLN A 188 -26.01 -1.05 -46.12
N VAL A 189 -25.26 -0.74 -47.19
CA VAL A 189 -24.68 -1.79 -48.05
C VAL A 189 -23.33 -2.22 -47.48
N LYS A 190 -23.16 -3.52 -47.23
CA LYS A 190 -21.94 -4.13 -46.70
C LYS A 190 -20.85 -4.14 -47.78
N HIS A 191 -19.93 -3.16 -47.75
CA HIS A 191 -18.75 -3.19 -48.61
C HIS A 191 -17.54 -3.75 -47.86
N LEU A 192 -17.49 -5.09 -47.76
CA LEU A 192 -16.44 -5.84 -47.06
C LEU A 192 -15.03 -5.48 -47.55
N ALA A 193 -14.85 -5.30 -48.86
CA ALA A 193 -13.54 -4.99 -49.45
C ALA A 193 -13.01 -3.60 -49.07
N MET A 194 -13.88 -2.57 -49.03
CA MET A 194 -13.47 -1.20 -48.68
C MET A 194 -13.27 -1.04 -47.16
N SER A 195 -14.02 -1.80 -46.36
CA SER A 195 -13.82 -1.86 -44.91
C SER A 195 -12.50 -2.55 -44.56
N ALA A 196 -12.19 -3.69 -45.20
CA ALA A 196 -10.94 -4.41 -45.00
C ALA A 196 -9.71 -3.59 -45.43
N THR A 197 -9.75 -2.91 -46.58
CA THR A 197 -8.63 -2.07 -47.02
C THR A 197 -8.40 -0.87 -46.12
N LYS A 198 -9.47 -0.24 -45.59
CA LYS A 198 -9.35 0.84 -44.60
C LYS A 198 -8.66 0.36 -43.32
N ILE A 199 -9.09 -0.78 -42.78
CA ILE A 199 -8.47 -1.41 -41.60
C ILE A 199 -6.99 -1.67 -41.86
N VAL A 200 -6.65 -2.32 -42.97
CA VAL A 200 -5.26 -2.65 -43.32
C VAL A 200 -4.41 -1.39 -43.48
N LEU A 201 -4.91 -0.33 -44.12
CA LEU A 201 -4.20 0.94 -44.27
C LEU A 201 -3.91 1.61 -42.92
N GLU A 202 -4.89 1.67 -42.02
CA GLU A 202 -4.70 2.28 -40.70
C GLU A 202 -3.74 1.47 -39.82
N TRP A 203 -3.84 0.14 -39.83
CA TRP A 203 -2.85 -0.70 -39.15
C TRP A 203 -1.45 -0.57 -39.75
N THR A 204 -1.35 -0.41 -41.07
CA THR A 204 -0.07 -0.15 -41.74
C THR A 204 0.52 1.18 -41.28
N LYS A 205 -0.28 2.25 -41.17
CA LYS A 205 0.17 3.53 -40.59
C LYS A 205 0.62 3.40 -39.14
N ALA A 206 -0.10 2.63 -38.33
CA ALA A 206 0.28 2.36 -36.95
C ALA A 206 1.61 1.61 -36.85
N VAL A 207 1.77 0.56 -37.66
CA VAL A 207 3.01 -0.22 -37.71
C VAL A 207 4.18 0.63 -38.21
N THR A 208 4.00 1.41 -39.30
CA THR A 208 5.07 2.29 -39.79
C THR A 208 5.41 3.39 -38.79
N PHE A 209 4.42 3.91 -38.05
CA PHE A 209 4.65 4.87 -36.97
C PHE A 209 5.48 4.25 -35.83
N ILE A 210 5.14 3.03 -35.38
CA ILE A 210 5.90 2.32 -34.34
C ILE A 210 7.32 2.03 -34.82
N VAL A 211 7.49 1.52 -36.05
CA VAL A 211 8.80 1.21 -36.63
C VAL A 211 9.65 2.46 -36.81
N THR A 212 9.08 3.58 -37.23
CA THR A 212 9.83 4.85 -37.34
C THR A 212 10.21 5.40 -35.97
N MET A 213 9.34 5.31 -34.95
CA MET A 213 9.68 5.68 -33.57
C MET A 213 10.78 4.80 -32.97
N THR A 214 10.70 3.48 -33.14
CA THR A 214 11.75 2.57 -32.65
C THR A 214 13.07 2.82 -33.38
N PHE A 215 13.03 3.08 -34.70
CA PHE A 215 14.21 3.44 -35.47
C PHE A 215 14.81 4.77 -35.01
N ILE A 216 14.00 5.81 -34.81
CA ILE A 216 14.46 7.12 -34.30
C ILE A 216 15.07 6.99 -32.90
N LEU A 217 14.45 6.21 -32.02
CA LEU A 217 15.04 5.90 -30.71
C LEU A 217 16.37 5.17 -30.83
N LEU A 218 16.48 4.24 -31.78
CA LEU A 218 17.69 3.48 -32.03
C LEU A 218 18.80 4.37 -32.60
N THR A 219 18.49 5.26 -33.54
CA THR A 219 19.46 6.19 -34.14
C THR A 219 19.89 7.26 -33.16
N LEU A 220 18.95 7.90 -32.43
CA LEU A 220 19.28 8.85 -31.37
C LEU A 220 20.05 8.19 -30.24
N GLY A 221 19.72 6.94 -29.91
CA GLY A 221 20.45 6.15 -28.94
C GLY A 221 21.88 5.83 -29.39
N LEU A 222 22.05 5.36 -30.62
CA LEU A 222 23.34 4.99 -31.20
C LEU A 222 24.25 6.21 -31.41
N GLU A 223 23.71 7.36 -31.81
CA GLU A 223 24.51 8.57 -32.07
C GLU A 223 24.95 9.32 -30.80
N GLN A 224 24.20 9.26 -29.69
CA GLN A 224 24.46 10.11 -28.50
C GLN A 224 25.10 9.39 -27.28
N GLY A 225 25.73 8.23 -27.46
CA GLY A 225 26.63 7.66 -26.44
C GLY A 225 26.14 6.38 -25.76
N LEU A 226 25.61 5.43 -26.54
CA LEU A 226 25.25 4.09 -26.06
C LEU A 226 26.44 3.21 -25.67
N GLU A 227 27.70 3.64 -25.86
CA GLU A 227 28.88 2.83 -25.51
C GLU A 227 28.89 2.41 -24.03
N HIS A 228 28.24 3.18 -23.15
CA HIS A 228 28.16 2.92 -21.71
C HIS A 228 26.75 2.61 -21.21
N PHE A 229 25.74 2.53 -22.09
CA PHE A 229 24.36 2.23 -21.68
C PHE A 229 24.13 0.72 -21.57
N LYS A 230 24.52 0.15 -20.42
CA LYS A 230 24.23 -1.24 -20.04
C LYS A 230 23.34 -1.26 -18.79
N PRO A 231 22.02 -1.01 -18.92
CA PRO A 231 21.14 -1.06 -17.76
C PRO A 231 21.07 -2.49 -17.23
N THR A 232 21.19 -2.65 -15.91
CA THR A 232 20.95 -3.94 -15.26
C THR A 232 19.47 -4.30 -15.38
N LEU A 233 19.15 -5.61 -15.45
CA LEU A 233 17.75 -6.05 -15.51
C LEU A 233 16.92 -5.55 -14.32
N LEU A 234 17.55 -5.42 -13.14
CA LEU A 234 16.89 -4.85 -11.96
C LEU A 234 16.54 -3.38 -12.16
N TYR A 235 17.44 -2.60 -12.79
CA TYR A 235 17.16 -1.20 -13.11
C TYR A 235 15.96 -1.07 -14.05
N THR A 236 15.91 -1.85 -15.13
CA THR A 236 14.82 -1.77 -16.11
C THR A 236 13.48 -2.23 -15.54
N ILE A 237 13.48 -3.27 -14.70
CA ILE A 237 12.25 -3.73 -14.03
C ILE A 237 11.75 -2.67 -13.06
N ILE A 238 12.60 -2.11 -12.20
CA ILE A 238 12.17 -1.13 -11.19
C ILE A 238 11.71 0.18 -11.85
N THR A 239 12.50 0.74 -12.77
CA THR A 239 12.17 2.01 -13.44
C THR A 239 10.98 1.85 -14.39
N GLY A 240 10.90 0.74 -15.13
CA GLY A 240 9.78 0.43 -16.02
C GLY A 240 8.47 0.21 -15.27
N THR A 241 8.49 -0.57 -14.17
CA THR A 241 7.29 -0.77 -13.34
C THR A 241 6.85 0.54 -12.68
N TYR A 242 7.79 1.32 -12.13
CA TYR A 242 7.44 2.62 -11.54
C TYR A 242 6.82 3.57 -12.56
N TYR A 243 7.39 3.64 -13.77
CA TYR A 243 6.87 4.49 -14.85
C TYR A 243 5.47 4.05 -15.30
N LEU A 244 5.27 2.77 -15.57
CA LEU A 244 3.98 2.23 -16.01
C LEU A 244 2.85 2.52 -14.99
N LEU A 245 3.18 2.51 -13.69
CA LEU A 245 2.22 2.75 -12.61
C LEU A 245 2.00 4.22 -12.27
N THR A 246 2.85 5.12 -12.75
CA THR A 246 2.73 6.56 -12.50
C THR A 246 2.16 7.32 -13.69
N GLU A 247 2.35 6.79 -14.90
CA GLU A 247 1.94 7.45 -16.12
C GLU A 247 0.43 7.38 -16.36
N LYS A 248 -0.18 8.51 -16.73
CA LYS A 248 -1.64 8.67 -16.80
C LYS A 248 -2.25 7.73 -17.85
N THR A 249 -1.60 7.60 -19.00
CA THR A 249 -2.07 6.76 -20.10
C THR A 249 -2.27 5.30 -19.68
N PHE A 250 -1.31 4.74 -18.93
CA PHE A 250 -1.39 3.36 -18.46
C PHE A 250 -2.38 3.19 -17.30
N LEU A 251 -2.48 4.18 -16.40
CA LEU A 251 -3.47 4.17 -15.33
C LEU A 251 -4.91 4.18 -15.82
N GLU A 252 -5.18 4.78 -16.99
CA GLU A 252 -6.50 4.73 -17.63
C GLU A 252 -6.73 3.44 -18.42
N LEU A 253 -5.68 2.84 -18.98
CA LEU A 253 -5.76 1.61 -19.77
C LEU A 253 -5.98 0.37 -18.88
N TRP A 254 -5.39 0.36 -17.68
CA TRP A 254 -5.41 -0.82 -16.81
C TRP A 254 -6.80 -1.25 -16.32
N PRO A 255 -7.69 -0.33 -15.89
CA PRO A 255 -9.07 -0.68 -15.56
C PRO A 255 -9.83 -1.27 -16.75
N VAL A 256 -9.64 -0.73 -17.96
CA VAL A 256 -10.29 -1.24 -19.18
C VAL A 256 -9.85 -2.68 -19.46
N ALA A 257 -8.55 -2.96 -19.31
CA ALA A 257 -8.02 -4.31 -19.46
C ALA A 257 -8.57 -5.28 -18.40
N LEU A 258 -8.69 -4.86 -17.13
CA LEU A 258 -9.28 -5.69 -16.08
C LEU A 258 -10.77 -5.95 -16.28
N THR A 259 -11.52 -4.94 -16.72
CA THR A 259 -12.94 -5.11 -17.05
C THR A 259 -13.12 -6.09 -18.21
N ALA A 260 -12.22 -6.10 -19.19
CA ALA A 260 -12.22 -7.09 -20.28
C ALA A 260 -11.95 -8.53 -19.78
N LEU A 261 -11.15 -8.69 -18.72
CA LEU A 261 -10.89 -9.98 -18.07
C LEU A 261 -12.07 -10.50 -17.21
N LYS A 262 -13.11 -9.67 -16.99
CA LYS A 262 -14.34 -10.03 -16.26
C LYS A 262 -14.09 -10.73 -14.92
N ILE A 263 -13.21 -10.16 -14.10
CA ILE A 263 -12.88 -10.71 -12.78
C ILE A 263 -14.04 -10.44 -11.80
N GLU A 264 -14.79 -11.47 -11.43
CA GLU A 264 -16.00 -11.35 -10.60
C GLU A 264 -15.72 -10.83 -9.19
N ARG A 265 -14.50 -11.04 -8.66
CA ARG A 265 -14.10 -10.64 -7.31
C ARG A 265 -14.01 -9.13 -7.08
N LEU A 266 -13.84 -8.34 -8.15
CA LEU A 266 -13.66 -6.88 -8.04
C LEU A 266 -15.00 -6.12 -8.02
N GLU A 267 -16.12 -6.82 -8.22
CA GLU A 267 -17.49 -6.26 -8.17
C GLU A 267 -17.71 -5.01 -9.05
N GLY A 268 -16.89 -4.84 -10.10
CA GLY A 268 -16.93 -3.67 -11.00
C GLY A 268 -16.20 -2.43 -10.47
N MET A 269 -15.56 -2.49 -9.30
CA MET A 269 -14.75 -1.39 -8.74
C MET A 269 -13.30 -1.38 -9.25
N ASP A 270 -13.06 -1.90 -10.46
CA ASP A 270 -11.73 -2.13 -11.05
C ASP A 270 -10.86 -0.87 -11.02
N ALA A 271 -11.42 0.29 -11.35
CA ALA A 271 -10.70 1.56 -11.39
C ALA A 271 -10.19 2.01 -10.01
N LEU A 272 -10.98 1.79 -8.94
CA LEU A 272 -10.61 2.15 -7.57
C LEU A 272 -9.49 1.22 -7.07
N TYR A 273 -9.64 -0.09 -7.27
CA TYR A 273 -8.62 -1.07 -6.91
C TYR A 273 -7.32 -0.87 -7.68
N CYS A 274 -7.36 -0.67 -8.99
CA CYS A 274 -6.19 -0.33 -9.81
C CYS A 274 -5.48 0.91 -9.29
N GLY A 275 -6.25 1.95 -8.96
CA GLY A 275 -5.71 3.21 -8.44
C GLY A 275 -4.98 3.04 -7.10
N VAL A 276 -5.55 2.27 -6.17
CA VAL A 276 -4.92 1.96 -4.88
C VAL A 276 -3.69 1.09 -5.08
N TRP A 277 -3.81 0.04 -5.89
CA TRP A 277 -2.73 -0.90 -6.15
C TRP A 277 -1.51 -0.22 -6.77
N ALA A 278 -1.70 0.62 -7.79
CA ALA A 278 -0.62 1.37 -8.41
C ALA A 278 0.10 2.31 -7.43
N ARG A 279 -0.65 3.00 -6.56
CA ARG A 279 -0.10 3.89 -5.51
C ARG A 279 0.62 3.10 -4.41
N CYS A 280 0.12 1.92 -4.07
CA CYS A 280 0.75 1.03 -3.10
C CYS A 280 2.08 0.48 -3.64
N VAL A 281 2.10 -0.02 -4.87
CA VAL A 281 3.33 -0.57 -5.48
C VAL A 281 4.38 0.52 -5.69
N THR A 282 4.00 1.71 -6.14
CA THR A 282 4.96 2.83 -6.32
C THR A 282 5.58 3.31 -5.00
N THR A 283 4.81 3.35 -3.92
CA THR A 283 5.34 3.66 -2.58
C THR A 283 6.20 2.52 -2.02
N LEU A 284 5.82 1.27 -2.28
CA LEU A 284 6.57 0.09 -1.89
C LEU A 284 7.93 -0.01 -2.61
N ILE A 285 7.99 0.39 -3.89
CA ILE A 285 9.24 0.48 -4.65
C ILE A 285 10.17 1.53 -4.00
N ALA A 286 9.64 2.69 -3.61
CA ALA A 286 10.46 3.76 -3.02
C ALA A 286 11.02 3.40 -1.63
N LEU A 287 10.31 2.59 -0.84
CA LEU A 287 10.66 2.25 0.54
C LEU A 287 12.07 1.62 0.71
N PRO A 288 12.47 0.56 -0.02
CA PRO A 288 13.81 -0.02 0.07
C PRO A 288 14.91 0.84 -0.57
N LEU A 289 14.57 1.74 -1.50
CA LEU A 289 15.55 2.63 -2.12
C LEU A 289 16.12 3.66 -1.12
N VAL A 290 15.31 4.10 -0.15
CA VAL A 290 15.75 5.07 0.88
C VAL A 290 16.91 4.54 1.74
N PRO A 291 16.80 3.38 2.43
CA PRO A 291 17.90 2.85 3.22
C PRO A 291 19.10 2.44 2.36
N ALA A 292 18.88 1.94 1.13
CA ALA A 292 19.96 1.64 0.20
C ALA A 292 20.80 2.89 -0.16
N LEU A 293 20.14 4.03 -0.41
CA LEU A 293 20.82 5.31 -0.66
C LEU A 293 21.53 5.87 0.58
N ALA A 294 20.93 5.70 1.76
CA ALA A 294 21.53 6.08 3.02
C ALA A 294 22.83 5.30 3.27
N TRP A 295 22.83 4.00 2.95
CA TRP A 295 24.03 3.15 3.03
C TRP A 295 25.13 3.59 2.07
N GLY A 296 24.77 4.07 0.87
CA GLY A 296 25.69 4.62 -0.12
C GLY A 296 26.17 6.06 0.17
N GLU A 297 26.04 6.54 1.41
CA GLU A 297 26.42 7.88 1.88
C GLU A 297 25.72 9.07 1.18
N ARG A 298 24.65 8.82 0.42
CA ARG A 298 23.93 9.83 -0.38
C ARG A 298 22.68 10.35 0.33
N TRP A 299 22.88 10.87 1.54
CA TRP A 299 21.82 11.28 2.46
C TRP A 299 20.85 12.32 1.89
N ARG A 300 21.32 13.29 1.10
CA ARG A 300 20.46 14.34 0.52
C ARG A 300 19.39 13.76 -0.40
N LEU A 301 19.78 12.82 -1.27
CA LEU A 301 18.85 12.15 -2.18
C LEU A 301 17.90 11.21 -1.43
N ALA A 302 18.43 10.49 -0.43
CA ALA A 302 17.63 9.61 0.43
C ALA A 302 16.52 10.39 1.15
N LEU A 303 16.84 11.57 1.72
CA LEU A 303 15.86 12.43 2.40
C LEU A 303 14.80 12.98 1.44
N LEU A 304 15.19 13.41 0.24
CA LEU A 304 14.25 13.89 -0.77
C LEU A 304 13.26 12.80 -1.20
N ILE A 305 13.71 11.56 -1.40
CA ILE A 305 12.86 10.43 -1.79
C ILE A 305 11.98 9.99 -0.62
N ALA A 306 12.53 9.92 0.59
CA ALA A 306 11.77 9.63 1.79
C ALA A 306 10.63 10.65 1.98
N TYR A 307 10.89 11.93 1.73
CA TYR A 307 9.89 12.97 1.85
C TYR A 307 8.86 12.94 0.70
N VAL A 308 9.29 13.02 -0.55
CA VAL A 308 8.38 13.15 -1.70
C VAL A 308 7.71 11.82 -2.07
N CYS A 309 8.48 10.75 -2.20
CA CYS A 309 7.98 9.48 -2.75
C CYS A 309 7.39 8.54 -1.70
N VAL A 310 7.88 8.59 -0.45
CA VAL A 310 7.37 7.72 0.63
C VAL A 310 6.35 8.47 1.48
N TYR A 311 6.75 9.58 2.12
CA TYR A 311 5.89 10.30 3.06
C TYR A 311 4.72 11.00 2.35
N MET A 312 5.01 11.85 1.37
CA MET A 312 4.00 12.62 0.64
C MET A 312 3.04 11.73 -0.14
N HIS A 313 3.54 10.78 -0.93
CA HIS A 313 2.66 9.86 -1.67
C HIS A 313 1.92 8.90 -0.75
N GLY A 314 2.56 8.37 0.30
CA GLY A 314 1.93 7.47 1.25
C GLY A 314 0.79 8.15 2.00
N ARG A 315 1.04 9.36 2.52
CA ARG A 315 0.05 10.12 3.29
C ARG A 315 -1.09 10.65 2.43
N HIS A 316 -0.77 11.31 1.31
CA HIS A 316 -1.77 11.99 0.50
C HIS A 316 -2.34 11.10 -0.60
N ARG A 317 -1.50 10.62 -1.54
CA ARG A 317 -2.01 9.86 -2.70
C ARG A 317 -2.61 8.52 -2.29
N LEU A 318 -1.88 7.71 -1.54
CA LEU A 318 -2.32 6.39 -1.09
C LEU A 318 -3.41 6.53 -0.02
N GLY A 319 -3.23 7.42 0.95
CA GLY A 319 -4.24 7.70 1.97
C GLY A 319 -5.59 8.10 1.37
N GLU A 320 -5.63 9.07 0.45
CA GLU A 320 -6.88 9.49 -0.20
C GLU A 320 -7.50 8.36 -1.04
N ALA A 321 -6.68 7.59 -1.77
CA ALA A 321 -7.17 6.46 -2.55
C ALA A 321 -7.76 5.34 -1.67
N LEU A 322 -7.14 5.07 -0.52
CA LEU A 322 -7.63 4.08 0.45
C LEU A 322 -8.92 4.55 1.11
N VAL A 323 -9.03 5.83 1.47
CA VAL A 323 -10.28 6.40 2.02
C VAL A 323 -11.42 6.23 1.02
N LYS A 324 -11.22 6.61 -0.25
CA LYS A 324 -12.23 6.43 -1.30
C LYS A 324 -12.63 4.97 -1.52
N LEU A 325 -11.67 4.05 -1.46
CA LEU A 325 -11.94 2.62 -1.58
C LEU A 325 -12.71 2.10 -0.37
N ASN A 326 -12.34 2.51 0.85
CA ASN A 326 -13.03 2.11 2.07
C ASN A 326 -14.47 2.65 2.09
N GLU A 327 -14.70 3.92 1.75
CA GLU A 327 -16.04 4.49 1.63
C GLU A 327 -16.91 3.72 0.61
N ALA A 328 -16.34 3.37 -0.55
CA ALA A 328 -17.00 2.53 -1.55
C ALA A 328 -17.31 1.11 -1.04
N CYS A 329 -16.39 0.48 -0.32
CA CYS A 329 -16.60 -0.82 0.28
C CYS A 329 -17.64 -0.78 1.42
N ASP A 330 -17.57 0.22 2.30
CA ASP A 330 -18.41 0.38 3.48
C ASP A 330 -19.88 0.64 3.08
N SER A 331 -20.10 1.51 2.08
CA SER A 331 -21.44 1.72 1.50
C SER A 331 -22.08 0.44 0.95
N LEU A 332 -21.26 -0.49 0.44
CA LEU A 332 -21.72 -1.77 -0.10
C LEU A 332 -21.75 -2.89 0.94
N ALA A 333 -21.05 -2.74 2.06
CA ALA A 333 -20.89 -3.78 3.07
C ALA A 333 -22.23 -4.15 3.74
N GLN A 334 -23.16 -3.20 3.81
CA GLN A 334 -24.51 -3.41 4.35
C GLN A 334 -25.38 -4.31 3.46
N PHE A 335 -25.02 -4.45 2.18
CA PHE A 335 -25.78 -5.23 1.20
C PHE A 335 -25.20 -6.63 1.05
N ARG A 336 -26.06 -7.64 1.12
CA ARG A 336 -25.66 -9.04 0.96
C ARG A 336 -25.13 -9.29 -0.46
N ARG A 337 -24.07 -10.07 -0.59
CA ARG A 337 -23.61 -10.61 -1.88
C ARG A 337 -24.55 -11.74 -2.31
N ALA A 338 -25.02 -11.67 -3.55
CA ALA A 338 -25.82 -12.73 -4.12
C ALA A 338 -24.98 -13.98 -4.36
N THR A 339 -25.56 -15.17 -4.16
CA THR A 339 -24.87 -16.43 -4.46
C THR A 339 -24.93 -16.74 -5.96
N VAL A 340 -24.02 -17.58 -6.44
CA VAL A 340 -23.99 -17.98 -7.85
C VAL A 340 -25.30 -18.68 -8.24
N GLU A 341 -25.89 -19.45 -7.33
CA GLU A 341 -27.17 -20.15 -7.50
C GLU A 341 -28.35 -19.18 -7.64
N GLU A 342 -28.39 -18.11 -6.82
CA GLU A 342 -29.40 -17.05 -6.93
C GLU A 342 -29.28 -16.31 -8.27
N LEU A 343 -28.06 -16.07 -8.76
CA LEU A 343 -27.86 -15.44 -10.06
C LEU A 343 -28.29 -16.34 -11.22
N SER A 344 -27.96 -17.63 -11.14
CA SER A 344 -28.33 -18.60 -12.18
C SER A 344 -29.83 -18.89 -12.23
N THR A 345 -30.56 -18.67 -11.14
CA THR A 345 -32.02 -18.86 -11.11
C THR A 345 -32.77 -17.62 -11.57
N LEU A 346 -32.21 -16.43 -11.32
CA LEU A 346 -32.80 -15.17 -11.77
C LEU A 346 -32.62 -14.95 -13.29
N GLU A 347 -31.44 -15.28 -13.84
CA GLU A 347 -31.04 -15.05 -15.26
C GLU A 347 -31.39 -13.66 -15.82
N ASP A 348 -31.39 -12.62 -14.96
CA ASP A 348 -31.84 -11.28 -15.32
C ASP A 348 -30.67 -10.30 -15.57
N VAL A 349 -30.99 -9.16 -16.18
CA VAL A 349 -30.09 -8.04 -16.43
C VAL A 349 -30.21 -6.98 -15.35
N CYS A 350 -29.12 -6.28 -15.05
CA CYS A 350 -29.17 -5.22 -14.06
C CYS A 350 -30.06 -4.07 -14.57
N ALA A 351 -31.10 -3.70 -13.81
CA ALA A 351 -32.06 -2.66 -14.22
C ALA A 351 -31.44 -1.25 -14.43
N VAL A 352 -30.21 -1.02 -13.95
CA VAL A 352 -29.52 0.28 -14.06
C VAL A 352 -28.67 0.37 -15.34
N CYS A 353 -27.89 -0.66 -15.66
CA CYS A 353 -26.99 -0.65 -16.82
C CYS A 353 -27.44 -1.57 -17.96
N LEU A 354 -28.52 -2.33 -17.76
CA LEU A 354 -29.08 -3.34 -18.67
C LEU A 354 -28.07 -4.43 -19.08
N GLY A 355 -26.99 -4.60 -18.31
CA GLY A 355 -25.96 -5.60 -18.52
C GLY A 355 -26.25 -6.90 -17.74
N ILE A 356 -25.77 -8.02 -18.27
CA ILE A 356 -25.87 -9.34 -17.65
C ILE A 356 -25.21 -9.33 -16.26
N MET A 357 -25.89 -9.90 -15.27
CA MET A 357 -25.39 -9.99 -13.90
C MET A 357 -24.58 -11.28 -13.69
N LYS A 358 -23.25 -11.14 -13.51
CA LYS A 358 -22.35 -12.22 -13.06
C LYS A 358 -21.99 -12.13 -11.58
N SER A 359 -22.02 -10.91 -11.04
CA SER A 359 -21.92 -10.65 -9.61
C SER A 359 -22.90 -9.54 -9.26
N ALA A 360 -23.63 -9.70 -8.17
CA ALA A 360 -24.66 -8.76 -7.75
C ALA A 360 -24.72 -8.59 -6.23
N ARG A 361 -25.24 -7.43 -5.82
CA ARG A 361 -25.62 -7.11 -4.45
C ARG A 361 -27.13 -7.16 -4.34
N VAL A 362 -27.60 -7.77 -3.26
CA VAL A 362 -29.02 -7.93 -2.95
C VAL A 362 -29.43 -6.86 -1.96
N THR A 363 -30.45 -6.10 -2.31
CA THR A 363 -31.06 -5.08 -1.45
C THR A 363 -32.01 -5.72 -0.42
N PRO A 364 -32.30 -5.06 0.72
CA PRO A 364 -33.28 -5.55 1.69
C PRO A 364 -34.69 -5.80 1.12
N CYS A 365 -35.02 -5.14 0.01
CA CYS A 365 -36.26 -5.36 -0.74
C CYS A 365 -36.17 -6.47 -1.80
N ALA A 366 -35.13 -7.31 -1.73
CA ALA A 366 -34.86 -8.46 -2.60
C ALA A 366 -34.61 -8.14 -4.09
N HIS A 367 -34.23 -6.90 -4.43
CA HIS A 367 -33.77 -6.55 -5.78
C HIS A 367 -32.25 -6.69 -5.95
N PHE A 368 -31.81 -7.08 -7.15
CA PHE A 368 -30.42 -7.37 -7.51
C PHE A 368 -29.84 -6.28 -8.41
N PHE A 369 -28.61 -5.85 -8.12
CA PHE A 369 -27.88 -4.86 -8.93
C PHE A 369 -26.39 -5.22 -8.97
N HIS A 370 -25.66 -4.81 -10.01
CA HIS A 370 -24.18 -4.81 -9.94
C HIS A 370 -23.75 -3.90 -8.79
N ALA A 371 -22.72 -4.29 -8.03
CA ALA A 371 -22.27 -3.50 -6.89
C ALA A 371 -21.89 -2.06 -7.27
N ASP A 372 -21.22 -1.91 -8.41
CA ASP A 372 -20.81 -0.60 -8.91
C ASP A 372 -21.99 0.27 -9.38
N CYS A 373 -23.06 -0.34 -9.91
CA CYS A 373 -24.32 0.36 -10.24
C CYS A 373 -25.06 0.79 -8.97
N LEU A 374 -25.18 -0.12 -8.00
CA LEU A 374 -25.81 0.16 -6.71
C LEU A 374 -25.10 1.30 -5.98
N ARG A 375 -23.77 1.29 -5.95
CA ARG A 375 -22.95 2.36 -5.34
C ARG A 375 -23.23 3.73 -5.96
N ARG A 376 -23.36 3.80 -7.29
CA ARG A 376 -23.71 5.06 -7.99
C ARG A 376 -25.13 5.51 -7.66
N CYS A 377 -26.07 4.58 -7.57
CA CYS A 377 -27.43 4.89 -7.14
C CYS A 377 -27.48 5.40 -5.70
N LEU A 378 -26.74 4.78 -4.77
CA LEU A 378 -26.63 5.23 -3.38
C LEU A 378 -26.03 6.62 -3.25
N ALA A 379 -25.07 6.98 -4.11
CA ALA A 379 -24.51 8.32 -4.13
C ALA A 379 -25.53 9.39 -4.56
N ALA A 380 -26.60 9.01 -5.27
CA ALA A 380 -27.65 9.91 -5.75
C ALA A 380 -28.93 9.87 -4.90
N SER A 381 -29.31 8.70 -4.37
CA SER A 381 -30.55 8.49 -3.62
C SER A 381 -30.50 7.25 -2.73
N ASP A 382 -31.02 7.38 -1.49
CA ASP A 382 -31.13 6.27 -0.53
C ASP A 382 -32.36 5.37 -0.74
N ARG A 383 -32.84 5.26 -1.98
CA ARG A 383 -34.04 4.49 -2.34
C ARG A 383 -33.71 3.47 -3.42
N CYS A 384 -34.44 2.36 -3.42
CA CYS A 384 -34.30 1.34 -4.44
C CYS A 384 -34.75 1.86 -5.82
N PRO A 385 -33.95 1.73 -6.89
CA PRO A 385 -34.34 2.16 -8.24
C PRO A 385 -35.58 1.45 -8.81
N ILE A 386 -35.89 0.23 -8.33
CA ILE A 386 -37.01 -0.57 -8.84
C ILE A 386 -38.30 -0.26 -8.07
N CYS A 387 -38.28 -0.30 -6.73
CA CYS A 387 -39.50 -0.16 -5.93
C CYS A 387 -39.63 1.17 -5.16
N VAL A 388 -38.63 2.06 -5.25
CA VAL A 388 -38.61 3.40 -4.62
C VAL A 388 -38.71 3.36 -3.09
N ARG A 389 -38.62 2.17 -2.48
CA ARG A 389 -38.61 2.01 -1.01
C ARG A 389 -37.25 2.40 -0.43
N PRO A 390 -37.22 3.00 0.77
CA PRO A 390 -35.97 3.26 1.48
C PRO A 390 -35.31 1.94 1.90
N TYR A 391 -33.98 1.93 1.98
CA TYR A 391 -33.24 0.78 2.49
C TYR A 391 -33.37 0.71 4.01
N VAL A 392 -34.11 -0.30 4.50
CA VAL A 392 -34.24 -0.59 5.93
C VAL A 392 -33.52 -1.90 6.21
N PHE A 393 -32.48 -1.84 7.04
CA PHE A 393 -31.74 -3.01 7.52
C PHE A 393 -32.27 -3.36 8.91
N CYS A 394 -32.88 -4.53 9.03
CA CYS A 394 -33.42 -5.05 10.30
C CYS A 394 -32.33 -5.67 11.17
#